data_AF-A0A225DBR9-F1
#
_entry.id   AF-A0A225DBR9-F1
#
_cell.length_a   1.000
_cell.length_b   1.000
_cell.length_c   1.000
_cell.angle_alpha   90.00
_cell.angle_beta   90.00
_cell.angle_gamma   90.00
#
_symmetry.space_group_name_H-M   'P 1'
#
loop_
_entity.id
_entity.type
_entity.pdbx_description
1 polymer ?
#
loop_
_entity_poly.entity_id
_entity_poly.type
_entity_poly.pdbx_seq_one_letter_code
_entity_poly.pdbx_strand_id
1 'polypeptide(L)'
;MVGLAGCGKSGPKTYPVALKLDIDGGSPSSLAGSTIEVMRENDPATRASGEIHADGTASVETLQAGVLYKGAIEGKYLVRIIPTDDDKEARRRAVQAMGTRYRRFETSGLTFQVPASGEVNLKLTAH
;
A
#
# COMPACT_ATOMS: atom_id res chain seq x y z
N MET A 1 -6.08 -45.27 4.49
CA MET A 1 -7.23 -44.69 5.21
C MET A 1 -6.85 -43.30 5.68
N VAL A 2 -7.78 -42.36 5.51
CA VAL A 2 -7.80 -40.98 6.03
C VAL A 2 -6.80 -40.00 5.42
N GLY A 3 -7.27 -39.33 4.36
CA GLY A 3 -6.80 -37.99 4.03
C GLY A 3 -7.52 -36.96 4.90
N LEU A 4 -6.77 -35.99 5.42
CA LEU A 4 -7.23 -34.64 5.70
C LEU A 4 -6.08 -33.70 5.29
N ALA A 5 -6.04 -33.39 3.99
CA ALA A 5 -5.40 -32.19 3.50
C ALA A 5 -6.05 -31.00 4.23
N GLY A 6 -5.22 -30.07 4.71
CA GLY A 6 -5.59 -29.08 5.69
C GLY A 6 -6.86 -28.30 5.36
N CYS A 7 -7.74 -28.19 6.35
CA CYS A 7 -8.68 -27.09 6.44
C CYS A 7 -7.88 -25.81 6.67
N GLY A 8 -7.39 -25.21 5.58
CA GLY A 8 -6.87 -23.86 5.59
C GLY A 8 -7.95 -22.96 6.17
N LYS A 9 -7.64 -22.27 7.27
CA LYS A 9 -8.52 -21.28 7.88
C LYS A 9 -9.03 -20.37 6.77
N SER A 10 -10.34 -20.40 6.53
CA SER A 10 -11.01 -19.57 5.53
C SER A 10 -10.93 -18.12 5.99
N GLY A 11 -9.86 -17.45 5.58
CA GLY A 11 -9.70 -16.01 5.74
C GLY A 11 -10.73 -15.24 4.92
N PRO A 12 -10.80 -13.91 5.11
CA PRO A 12 -11.61 -13.07 4.25
C PRO A 12 -11.11 -13.18 2.81
N LYS A 13 -12.04 -13.09 1.85
CA LYS A 13 -11.68 -13.06 0.44
C LYS A 13 -10.88 -11.79 0.16
N THR A 14 -9.60 -11.97 -0.14
CA THR A 14 -8.72 -10.90 -0.61
C THR A 14 -8.49 -11.01 -2.11
N TYR A 15 -8.14 -9.88 -2.71
CA TYR A 15 -7.77 -9.76 -4.11
C TYR A 15 -6.34 -9.23 -4.18
N PRO A 16 -5.45 -9.83 -4.99
CA PRO A 16 -4.12 -9.29 -5.20
C PRO A 16 -4.20 -7.83 -5.67
N VAL A 17 -3.39 -6.97 -5.07
CA VAL A 17 -3.30 -5.56 -5.41
C VAL A 17 -1.84 -5.20 -5.56
N ALA A 18 -1.47 -4.82 -6.77
CA ALA A 18 -0.19 -4.22 -7.11
C ALA A 18 -0.40 -2.72 -7.32
N LEU A 19 0.38 -1.91 -6.62
CA LEU A 19 0.39 -0.46 -6.71
C LEU A 19 1.68 -0.01 -7.39
N LYS A 20 1.60 1.02 -8.22
CA LYS A 20 2.75 1.67 -8.87
C LYS A 20 2.70 3.16 -8.60
N LEU A 21 3.78 3.71 -8.08
CA LEU A 21 3.92 5.13 -7.85
C LEU A 21 4.52 5.80 -9.08
N ASP A 22 3.84 6.84 -9.56
CA ASP A 22 4.32 7.74 -10.60
C ASP A 22 4.52 9.13 -9.96
N ILE A 23 5.78 9.57 -9.85
CA ILE A 23 6.14 10.84 -9.20
C ILE A 23 6.41 11.88 -10.27
N ASP A 24 5.47 12.79 -10.47
CA ASP A 24 5.65 13.94 -11.35
C ASP A 24 6.78 14.83 -10.84
N GLY A 25 7.79 15.05 -11.66
CA GLY A 25 9.00 15.81 -11.32
C GLY A 25 10.03 15.04 -10.48
N GLY A 26 9.91 13.72 -10.31
CA GLY A 26 10.81 12.94 -9.47
C GLY A 26 11.02 11.49 -9.90
N SER A 27 11.78 10.74 -9.10
CA SER A 27 11.99 9.30 -9.28
C SER A 27 11.33 8.51 -8.15
N PRO A 28 10.57 7.44 -8.45
CA PRO A 28 10.00 6.53 -7.44
C PRO A 28 11.05 5.91 -6.52
N SER A 29 12.29 5.77 -6.98
CA SER A 29 13.42 5.27 -6.17
C SER A 29 13.67 6.09 -4.90
N SER A 30 13.26 7.36 -4.87
CA SER A 30 13.38 8.22 -3.69
C SER A 30 12.45 7.79 -2.55
N LEU A 31 11.44 6.97 -2.83
CA LEU A 31 10.51 6.38 -1.86
C LEU A 31 10.84 4.92 -1.53
N ALA A 32 11.92 4.35 -2.08
CA ALA A 32 12.31 2.97 -1.81
C ALA A 32 12.47 2.70 -0.31
N GLY A 33 11.94 1.57 0.17
CA GLY A 33 11.91 1.20 1.59
C GLY A 33 10.84 1.92 2.41
N SER A 34 10.16 2.93 1.86
CA SER A 34 9.00 3.53 2.51
C SER A 34 7.80 2.58 2.44
N THR A 35 6.83 2.77 3.32
CA THR A 35 5.61 1.95 3.34
C THR A 35 4.46 2.68 2.68
N ILE A 36 3.76 2.01 1.76
CA ILE A 36 2.42 2.41 1.34
C ILE A 36 1.41 1.78 2.27
N GLU A 37 0.55 2.59 2.87
CA GLU A 37 -0.56 2.10 3.70
C GLU A 37 -1.87 2.50 3.04
N VAL A 38 -2.80 1.55 3.02
CA VAL A 38 -4.12 1.73 2.44
C VAL A 38 -5.17 1.40 3.49
N MET A 39 -6.19 2.23 3.56
CA MET A 39 -7.27 2.12 4.54
C MET A 39 -8.60 2.10 3.80
N ARG A 40 -9.47 1.14 4.14
CA ARG A 40 -10.78 1.02 3.51
C ARG A 40 -11.63 2.21 3.93
N GLU A 41 -12.21 2.92 2.95
CA GLU A 41 -12.90 4.21 3.18
C GLU A 41 -14.09 4.07 4.15
N ASN A 42 -14.85 2.98 4.02
CA ASN A 42 -16.02 2.71 4.85
C ASN A 42 -15.71 1.89 6.11
N ASP A 43 -14.46 1.47 6.31
CA ASP A 43 -14.03 0.69 7.48
C ASP A 43 -12.54 0.95 7.79
N PRO A 44 -12.23 2.00 8.57
CA PRO A 44 -10.86 2.37 8.91
C PRO A 44 -10.04 1.32 9.68
N ALA A 45 -10.70 0.30 10.25
CA ALA A 45 -10.05 -0.81 10.91
C ALA A 45 -9.49 -1.83 9.90
N THR A 46 -10.03 -1.86 8.67
CA THR A 46 -9.50 -2.67 7.58
C THR A 46 -8.39 -1.91 6.87
N ARG A 47 -7.16 -2.38 7.05
CA ARG A 47 -5.96 -1.79 6.45
C ARG A 47 -5.09 -2.83 5.77
N ALA A 48 -4.40 -2.39 4.72
CA ALA A 48 -3.35 -3.16 4.10
C ALA A 48 -2.11 -2.28 3.93
N SER A 49 -0.94 -2.90 3.84
CA SER A 49 0.32 -2.19 3.68
C SER A 49 1.29 -2.96 2.81
N GLY A 50 2.21 -2.26 2.17
CA GLY A 50 3.28 -2.84 1.38
C GLY A 50 4.53 -1.96 1.42
N GLU A 51 5.69 -2.57 1.26
CA GLU A 51 6.93 -1.83 1.05
C GLU A 51 6.99 -1.32 -0.40
N ILE A 52 7.48 -0.10 -0.56
CA ILE A 52 7.73 0.52 -1.87
C ILE A 52 9.12 0.11 -2.33
N HIS A 53 9.19 -0.56 -3.48
CA HIS A 53 10.44 -0.95 -4.11
C HIS A 53 11.08 0.20 -4.88
N ALA A 54 12.35 0.05 -5.28
CA ALA A 54 13.12 1.08 -5.98
C ALA A 54 12.51 1.49 -7.34
N ASP A 55 11.71 0.62 -7.95
CA ASP A 55 10.99 0.93 -9.18
C ASP A 55 9.63 1.59 -8.93
N GLY A 56 9.25 1.83 -7.67
CA GLY A 56 7.97 2.42 -7.28
C GLY A 56 6.82 1.42 -7.18
N THR A 57 7.06 0.12 -7.36
CA THR A 57 6.02 -0.89 -7.14
C THR A 57 5.84 -1.20 -5.66
N ALA A 58 4.64 -1.62 -5.29
CA ALA A 58 4.35 -2.18 -3.98
C ALA A 58 3.23 -3.22 -4.11
N SER A 59 3.35 -4.33 -3.40
CA SER A 59 2.26 -5.28 -3.20
C SER A 59 1.73 -5.13 -1.78
N VAL A 60 0.41 -4.98 -1.63
CA VAL A 60 -0.19 -4.79 -0.30
C VAL A 60 -0.66 -6.11 0.30
N GLU A 61 -0.54 -6.21 1.61
CA GLU A 61 -1.06 -7.31 2.41
C GLU A 61 -1.98 -6.76 3.50
N THR A 62 -3.14 -7.40 3.68
CA THR A 62 -4.13 -7.03 4.70
C THR A 62 -3.78 -7.74 6.00
N LEU A 63 -3.58 -6.97 7.08
CA LEU A 63 -3.46 -7.52 8.43
C LEU A 63 -4.85 -7.60 9.06
N GLN A 64 -5.35 -8.82 9.29
CA GLN A 64 -6.64 -9.02 9.95
C GLN A 64 -6.54 -10.08 11.04
N ALA A 65 -6.94 -9.71 12.26
CA ALA A 65 -6.87 -10.56 13.44
C ALA A 65 -5.47 -11.19 13.67
N GLY A 66 -4.40 -10.41 13.42
CA GLY A 66 -3.02 -10.86 13.58
C GLY A 66 -2.50 -11.78 12.47
N VAL A 67 -3.28 -11.98 11.40
CA VAL A 67 -2.90 -12.80 10.24
C VAL A 67 -2.74 -11.90 9.01
N LEU A 68 -1.63 -12.06 8.30
CA LEU A 68 -1.38 -11.40 7.01
C LEU A 68 -2.04 -12.18 5.88
N TYR A 69 -2.86 -11.48 5.10
CA TYR A 69 -3.49 -12.01 3.89
C TYR A 69 -2.97 -11.24 2.68
N LYS A 70 -2.51 -11.94 1.66
CA LYS A 70 -2.03 -11.31 0.42
C LYS A 70 -3.16 -10.54 -0.26
N GLY A 71 -2.89 -9.29 -0.62
CA GLY A 71 -3.85 -8.41 -1.26
C GLY A 71 -4.75 -7.65 -0.29
N ALA A 72 -5.85 -7.14 -0.82
CA ALA A 72 -6.82 -6.32 -0.10
C ALA A 72 -8.24 -6.91 -0.19
N ILE A 73 -9.06 -6.65 0.83
CA ILE A 73 -10.49 -6.98 0.79
C ILE A 73 -11.20 -6.03 -0.18
N GLU A 74 -12.28 -6.49 -0.79
CA GLU A 74 -13.12 -5.68 -1.69
C GLU A 74 -13.56 -4.34 -1.07
N GLY A 75 -13.42 -3.26 -1.83
CA GLY A 75 -13.85 -1.92 -1.42
C GLY A 75 -12.99 -0.81 -1.98
N LYS A 76 -13.40 0.42 -1.65
CA LYS A 76 -12.65 1.64 -1.96
C LYS A 76 -11.65 1.92 -0.83
N TYR A 77 -10.43 2.29 -1.21
CA TYR A 77 -9.34 2.57 -0.28
C TYR A 77 -8.82 3.98 -0.45
N LEU A 78 -8.44 4.58 0.68
CA LEU A 78 -7.62 5.78 0.77
C LEU A 78 -6.16 5.35 0.93
N VAL A 79 -5.24 6.12 0.37
CA VAL A 79 -3.81 5.80 0.41
C VAL A 79 -3.02 6.87 1.15
N ARG A 80 -2.01 6.44 1.91
CA ARG A 80 -0.94 7.30 2.41
C ARG A 80 0.42 6.63 2.25
N ILE A 81 1.48 7.43 2.34
CA ILE A 81 2.85 6.95 2.33
C ILE A 81 3.53 7.35 3.63
N ILE A 82 4.18 6.36 4.26
CA ILE A 82 4.96 6.51 5.47
C ILE A 82 6.43 6.40 5.06
N PRO A 83 7.21 7.50 5.18
CA PRO A 83 8.66 7.45 4.94
C PRO A 83 9.33 6.40 5.82
N THR A 84 10.30 5.68 5.26
CA THR A 84 11.19 4.81 6.06
C THR A 84 11.83 5.59 7.21
N ASP A 85 12.02 4.92 8.34
CA ASP A 85 12.73 5.41 9.53
C ASP A 85 14.08 4.71 9.75
N ASP A 86 14.42 3.71 8.94
CA ASP A 86 15.66 2.91 9.06
C ASP A 86 16.93 3.74 8.81
N ASP A 87 16.87 4.66 7.84
CA ASP A 87 17.99 5.54 7.49
C ASP A 87 17.54 7.00 7.42
N LYS A 88 18.29 7.88 8.09
CA LYS A 88 17.99 9.32 8.14
C LYS A 88 18.05 9.97 6.77
N GLU A 89 18.98 9.55 5.92
CA GLU A 89 19.13 10.11 4.58
C GLU A 89 18.04 9.59 3.63
N ALA A 90 17.69 8.31 3.70
CA ALA A 90 16.55 7.73 2.98
C ALA A 90 15.24 8.41 3.38
N ARG A 91 15.03 8.63 4.68
CA ARG A 91 13.88 9.38 5.20
C ARG A 91 13.83 10.79 4.63
N ARG A 92 14.96 11.51 4.61
CA ARG A 92 15.04 12.87 4.05
C ARG A 92 14.69 12.90 2.56
N ARG A 93 15.24 11.97 1.78
CA ARG A 93 14.93 11.83 0.35
C ARG A 93 13.44 11.57 0.13
N ALA A 94 12.86 10.62 0.86
CA ALA A 94 11.44 10.31 0.75
C ALA A 94 10.57 11.51 1.14
N VAL A 95 10.95 12.23 2.20
CA VAL A 95 10.25 13.43 2.67
C VAL A 95 10.29 14.58 1.65
N GLN A 96 11.37 14.71 0.89
CA GLN A 96 11.53 15.73 -0.15
C GLN A 96 10.84 15.35 -1.47
N ALA A 97 10.83 14.05 -1.82
CA ALA A 97 10.26 13.55 -3.07
C ALA A 97 8.72 13.62 -3.13
N MET A 98 8.06 13.74 -1.97
CA MET A 98 6.60 13.83 -1.91
C MET A 98 6.13 14.94 -0.97
N GLY A 99 5.03 15.58 -1.35
CA GLY A 99 4.35 16.53 -0.48
C GLY A 99 3.87 15.92 0.85
N THR A 100 3.84 16.74 1.90
CA THR A 100 3.34 16.33 3.24
C THR A 100 1.89 15.83 3.19
N ARG A 101 1.10 16.28 2.21
CA ARG A 101 -0.27 15.83 2.00
C ARG A 101 -0.40 14.32 1.76
N TYR A 102 0.60 13.68 1.14
CA TYR A 102 0.58 12.25 0.86
C TYR A 102 0.82 11.37 2.10
N ARG A 103 1.15 11.97 3.24
CA ARG A 103 1.38 11.25 4.51
C ARG A 103 0.11 11.07 5.34
N ARG A 104 -1.01 11.65 4.89
CA ARG A 104 -2.30 11.56 5.57
C ARG A 104 -3.35 11.09 4.59
N PHE A 105 -4.25 10.22 5.05
CA PHE A 105 -5.32 9.67 4.19
C PHE A 105 -6.27 10.76 3.69
N GLU A 106 -6.55 11.74 4.55
CA GLU A 106 -7.54 12.80 4.32
C GLU A 106 -7.06 13.83 3.30
N THR A 107 -5.74 14.01 3.17
CA THR A 107 -5.14 15.05 2.32
C THR A 107 -4.42 14.51 1.10
N SER A 108 -4.19 13.18 1.01
CA SER A 108 -3.45 12.61 -0.12
C SER A 108 -4.21 12.74 -1.43
N GLY A 109 -5.54 12.68 -1.38
CA GLY A 109 -6.40 12.59 -2.57
C GLY A 109 -6.22 11.28 -3.36
N LEU A 110 -5.39 10.35 -2.86
CA LEU A 110 -5.07 9.09 -3.51
C LEU A 110 -6.10 8.03 -3.11
N THR A 111 -6.79 7.48 -4.10
CA THR A 111 -7.80 6.43 -3.89
C THR A 111 -7.72 5.37 -4.97
N PHE A 112 -8.18 4.16 -4.65
CA PHE A 112 -8.36 3.09 -5.64
C PHE A 112 -9.47 2.13 -5.20
N GLN A 113 -9.93 1.30 -6.14
CA GLN A 113 -10.98 0.30 -5.94
C GLN A 113 -10.40 -1.11 -5.99
N VAL A 114 -10.88 -1.97 -5.11
CA VAL A 114 -10.61 -3.42 -5.10
C VAL A 114 -11.91 -4.17 -5.40
N PRO A 115 -11.91 -5.17 -6.30
CA PRO A 115 -10.77 -5.64 -7.09
C PRO A 115 -10.31 -4.62 -8.15
N ALA A 116 -9.01 -4.56 -8.38
CA ALA A 116 -8.42 -3.77 -9.45
C ALA A 116 -8.10 -4.67 -10.65
N SER A 117 -8.29 -4.15 -11.86
CA SER A 117 -7.85 -4.84 -13.08
C SER A 117 -6.35 -4.56 -13.32
N GLY A 118 -5.50 -5.38 -12.70
CA GLY A 118 -4.04 -5.27 -12.87
C GLY A 118 -3.39 -4.27 -11.93
N GLU A 119 -2.36 -3.57 -12.42
CA GLU A 119 -1.58 -2.62 -11.63
C GLU A 119 -2.30 -1.26 -11.49
N VAL A 120 -2.38 -0.77 -10.25
CA VAL A 120 -3.00 0.52 -9.93
C VAL A 120 -1.93 1.60 -9.91
N ASN A 121 -2.01 2.53 -10.86
CA ASN A 121 -1.09 3.68 -10.93
C ASN A 121 -1.57 4.81 -10.03
N LEU A 122 -0.72 5.20 -9.07
CA LEU A 122 -0.95 6.31 -8.14
C LEU A 122 -0.02 7.46 -8.50
N LYS A 123 -0.62 8.60 -8.88
CA LYS A 123 0.13 9.79 -9.29
C LYS A 123 0.39 10.70 -8.12
N LEU A 124 1.67 10.94 -7.84
CA LEU A 124 2.15 11.89 -6.87
C LEU A 124 2.68 13.10 -7.61
N THR A 125 2.31 14.29 -7.16
CA THR A 125 2.95 15.52 -7.60
C THR A 125 4.05 15.86 -6.62
N ALA A 126 5.30 15.98 -7.11
CA ALA A 126 6.39 16.51 -6.33
C ALA A 126 6.07 17.95 -5.90
N HIS A 127 6.70 18.39 -4.82
CA HIS A 127 6.41 19.66 -4.17
C HIS A 127 7.41 20.75 -4.57
#